data_AF-W6L5D7-F1
#
_entry.id   AF-W6L5D7-F1
#
_cell.length_a   1.000
_cell.length_b   1.000
_cell.length_c   1.000
_cell.angle_alpha   90.00
_cell.angle_beta   90.00
_cell.angle_gamma   90.00
#
_symmetry.space_group_name_H-M   'P 1'
#
loop_
_entity.id
_entity.type
_entity.pdbx_description
1 polymer ?
#
loop_
_entity_poly.entity_id
_entity_poly.type
_entity_poly.pdbx_seq_one_letter_code
_entity_poly.pdbx_strand_id
1 'polypeptide(L)'
;MVKPHLRHYQVVGRETPSEKNPDPTVYKFEVFAPNFVVAKSRFWRMMRQKNKVKSTHGDVLSCKVVKDAKLAARNYLVDIAYYSQRCGFTRMVKEFRDVSKAGAVSQAYHDLASRHRARYHNIELLEVKSIPNHEVRRLNISQYHPANLSFPLLQRRLKAARKDRAIFVKKGTKRAVVQ
;
A
#
# COMPACT_ATOMS: atom_id res chain seq x y z
N MET A 1 -0.61 16.38 2.15
CA MET A 1 -0.54 15.03 1.56
C MET A 1 -0.55 14.03 2.71
N VAL A 2 -1.49 13.10 2.74
CA VAL A 2 -1.50 12.07 3.80
C VAL A 2 -0.39 11.08 3.47
N LYS A 3 0.49 10.78 4.44
CA LYS A 3 1.52 9.76 4.25
C LYS A 3 0.84 8.39 4.03
N PRO A 4 1.42 7.49 3.22
CA PRO A 4 0.86 6.16 3.03
C PRO A 4 0.58 5.48 4.38
N HIS A 5 -0.59 4.84 4.51
CA HIS A 5 -0.97 4.13 5.73
C HIS A 5 -0.09 2.89 5.95
N LEU A 6 0.37 2.27 4.86
CA LEU A 6 1.25 1.11 4.91
C LEU A 6 2.71 1.53 4.69
N ARG A 7 3.61 0.89 5.43
CA ARG A 7 5.07 1.02 5.28
C ARG A 7 5.62 -0.23 4.61
N HIS A 8 6.62 -0.05 3.76
CA HIS A 8 7.32 -1.16 3.13
C HIS A 8 8.35 -1.73 4.11
N TYR A 9 8.17 -2.98 4.51
CA TYR A 9 9.08 -3.72 5.37
C TYR A 9 9.75 -4.84 4.60
N GLN A 10 11.04 -5.00 4.87
CA GLN A 10 11.80 -6.20 4.54
C GLN A 10 11.98 -6.99 5.84
N VAL A 11 11.31 -8.14 5.93
CA VAL A 11 11.47 -9.10 7.02
C VAL A 11 12.36 -10.22 6.53
N VAL A 12 13.40 -10.52 7.29
CA VAL A 12 14.30 -11.65 7.05
C VAL A 12 14.24 -12.54 8.28
N GLY A 13 14.04 -13.83 8.06
CA GLY A 13 13.97 -14.81 9.15
C GLY A 13 14.28 -16.21 8.66
N ARG A 14 14.46 -17.12 9.61
CA ARG A 14 14.80 -18.52 9.37
C ARG A 14 14.15 -19.42 10.42
N GLU A 15 14.17 -20.72 10.16
CA GLU A 15 13.92 -21.71 11.22
C GLU A 15 15.07 -21.66 12.24
N THR A 16 14.79 -21.92 13.52
CA THR A 16 15.83 -21.98 14.54
C THR A 16 16.71 -23.21 14.26
N PRO A 17 18.05 -23.08 14.22
CA PRO A 17 18.94 -24.20 14.00
C PRO A 17 18.68 -25.33 15.00
N SER A 18 18.62 -26.57 14.51
CA SER A 18 18.42 -27.77 15.32
C SER A 18 19.38 -28.87 14.87
N GLU A 19 19.54 -29.94 15.66
CA GLU A 19 20.35 -31.10 15.26
C GLU A 19 19.90 -31.70 13.91
N LYS A 20 18.59 -31.63 13.63
CA LYS A 20 18.01 -32.09 12.36
C LYS A 20 18.34 -31.17 11.18
N ASN A 21 18.46 -29.86 11.44
CA ASN A 21 18.75 -28.86 10.41
C ASN A 21 19.72 -27.81 10.97
N PRO A 22 21.04 -28.07 10.90
CA PRO A 22 22.05 -27.20 11.49
C PRO A 22 22.22 -25.87 10.75
N ASP A 23 21.98 -25.83 9.43
CA ASP A 23 22.04 -24.61 8.62
C ASP A 23 20.72 -24.36 7.87
N PRO A 24 19.70 -23.78 8.55
CA PRO A 24 18.38 -23.57 7.95
C PRO A 24 18.36 -22.41 6.96
N THR A 25 17.60 -22.59 5.88
CA THR A 25 17.42 -21.59 4.82
C THR A 25 16.90 -20.26 5.36
N VAL A 26 17.56 -19.17 4.96
CA VAL A 26 17.14 -17.80 5.29
C VAL A 26 16.14 -17.29 4.26
N TYR A 27 14.99 -16.84 4.73
CA TYR A 27 13.92 -16.30 3.90
C TYR A 27 13.84 -14.79 4.00
N LYS A 28 13.82 -14.12 2.84
CA LYS A 28 13.49 -12.70 2.72
C LYS A 28 12.03 -12.55 2.29
N PHE A 29 11.30 -11.69 2.96
CA PHE A 29 9.90 -11.38 2.68
C PHE A 29 9.67 -9.87 2.63
N GLU A 30 9.13 -9.41 1.52
CA GLU A 30 8.69 -8.01 1.36
C GLU A 30 7.22 -7.91 1.74
N VAL A 31 6.90 -6.99 2.66
CA VAL A 31 5.55 -6.84 3.18
C VAL A 31 5.20 -5.39 3.40
N PHE A 32 3.97 -5.03 3.06
CA PHE A 32 3.41 -3.71 3.30
C PHE A 32 2.50 -3.79 4.53
N ALA A 33 2.91 -3.14 5.61
CA ALA A 33 2.22 -3.25 6.90
C ALA A 33 2.15 -1.91 7.64
N PRO A 34 1.16 -1.71 8.53
CA PRO A 34 1.08 -0.49 9.33
C PRO A 34 2.28 -0.31 10.26
N ASN A 35 2.82 -1.41 10.81
CA ASN A 35 3.97 -1.42 11.71
C ASN A 35 4.77 -2.73 11.59
N PHE A 36 5.92 -2.79 12.28
CA PHE A 36 6.82 -3.94 12.23
C PHE A 36 6.24 -5.19 12.89
N VAL A 37 5.34 -5.04 13.88
CA VAL A 37 4.68 -6.17 14.54
C VAL A 37 3.77 -6.90 13.57
N VAL A 38 2.94 -6.17 12.82
CA VAL A 38 2.09 -6.72 11.77
C VAL A 38 2.94 -7.29 10.63
N ALA A 39 4.06 -6.65 10.27
CA ALA A 39 5.00 -7.19 9.29
C ALA A 39 5.55 -8.57 9.70
N LYS A 40 6.02 -8.72 10.94
CA LYS A 40 6.49 -10.01 11.49
C LYS A 40 5.37 -11.06 11.52
N SER A 41 4.16 -10.67 11.92
CA SER A 41 3.00 -11.57 11.92
C SER A 41 2.67 -12.09 10.52
N ARG A 42 2.68 -11.21 9.51
CA ARG A 42 2.46 -11.58 8.10
C ARG A 42 3.57 -12.49 7.56
N PHE A 43 4.83 -12.22 7.94
CA PHE A 43 5.96 -13.11 7.63
C PHE A 43 5.73 -14.51 8.19
N TRP A 44 5.39 -14.64 9.47
CA TRP A 44 5.15 -15.94 10.09
C TRP A 44 3.94 -16.68 9.51
N ARG A 45 2.89 -15.94 9.09
CA ARG A 45 1.78 -16.55 8.35
C ARG A 45 2.26 -17.22 7.07
N MET A 46 3.11 -16.52 6.30
CA MET A 46 3.67 -17.04 5.06
C MET A 46 4.61 -18.23 5.31
N MET A 47 5.48 -18.13 6.31
CA MET A 47 6.39 -19.22 6.71
C MET A 47 5.62 -20.48 7.10
N ARG A 48 4.51 -20.35 7.84
CA ARG A 48 3.65 -21.49 8.19
C ARG A 48 2.96 -22.09 6.98
N GLN A 49 2.43 -21.25 6.08
CA GLN A 49 1.68 -21.71 4.92
C GLN A 49 2.55 -22.37 3.85
N LYS A 50 3.74 -21.81 3.57
CA LYS A 50 4.62 -22.29 2.49
C LYS A 50 5.72 -23.23 2.98
N ASN A 51 6.37 -22.88 4.10
CA ASN A 51 7.58 -23.57 4.57
C ASN A 51 7.33 -24.47 5.78
N LYS A 52 6.09 -24.55 6.27
CA LYS A 52 5.68 -25.33 7.46
C LYS A 52 6.43 -24.95 8.76
N VAL A 53 7.06 -23.78 8.82
CA VAL A 53 7.76 -23.27 10.00
C VAL A 53 6.82 -22.40 10.83
N LYS A 54 6.78 -22.63 12.15
CA LYS A 54 5.98 -21.84 13.11
C LYS A 54 6.83 -20.74 13.73
N SER A 55 6.21 -19.66 14.21
CA SER A 55 6.90 -18.57 14.91
C SER A 55 7.59 -18.98 16.21
N THR A 56 7.22 -20.13 16.79
CA THR A 56 7.84 -20.68 18.00
C THR A 56 9.17 -21.38 17.74
N HIS A 57 9.39 -21.86 16.52
CA HIS A 57 10.59 -22.60 16.11
C HIS A 57 11.38 -21.81 15.05
N GLY A 58 11.30 -20.48 15.09
CA GLY A 58 11.96 -19.67 14.10
C GLY A 58 12.27 -18.26 14.60
N ASP A 59 13.30 -17.70 14.00
CA ASP A 59 13.90 -16.45 14.42
C ASP A 59 13.77 -15.39 13.31
N VAL A 60 13.41 -14.17 13.71
CA VAL A 60 13.44 -13.01 12.82
C VAL A 60 14.81 -12.34 12.92
N LEU A 61 15.64 -12.52 11.90
CA LEU A 61 16.98 -11.96 11.82
C LEU A 61 16.97 -10.43 11.63
N SER A 62 16.03 -9.93 10.82
CA SER A 62 15.93 -8.49 10.52
C SER A 62 14.51 -8.09 10.18
N CYS A 63 14.07 -6.93 10.67
CA CYS A 63 12.83 -6.29 10.26
C CYS A 63 13.09 -4.81 10.06
N LYS A 64 13.37 -4.41 8.81
CA LYS A 64 13.77 -3.05 8.46
C LYS A 64 12.74 -2.43 7.52
N VAL A 65 12.51 -1.13 7.67
CA VAL A 65 11.72 -0.35 6.71
C VAL A 65 12.57 -0.10 5.48
N VAL A 66 12.06 -0.44 4.31
CA VAL A 66 12.70 -0.13 3.03
C VAL A 66 12.37 1.32 2.70
N LYS A 67 13.40 2.12 2.44
CA LYS A 67 13.22 3.53 2.04
C LYS A 67 12.66 3.59 0.62
N ASP A 68 11.74 4.52 0.41
CA ASP A 68 11.21 4.79 -0.93
C ASP A 68 12.29 5.39 -1.83
N ALA A 69 12.15 5.14 -3.13
CA ALA A 69 12.98 5.77 -4.15
C ALA A 69 12.73 7.29 -4.19
N LYS A 70 13.57 8.02 -4.93
CA LYS A 70 13.42 9.47 -5.16
C LYS A 70 11.97 9.81 -5.51
N LEU A 71 11.42 10.84 -4.85
CA LEU A 71 10.03 11.26 -5.00
C LEU A 71 9.80 11.73 -6.44
N ALA A 72 9.11 10.89 -7.22
CA ALA A 72 8.76 11.13 -8.61
C ALA A 72 7.50 10.33 -8.93
N ALA A 73 6.57 10.91 -9.70
CA ALA A 73 5.38 10.21 -10.14
C ALA A 73 5.77 9.06 -11.07
N ARG A 74 5.38 7.84 -10.70
CA ARG A 74 5.64 6.60 -11.44
C ARG A 74 4.35 5.80 -11.56
N ASN A 75 4.32 4.90 -12.53
CA ASN A 75 3.28 3.88 -12.62
C ASN A 75 3.77 2.63 -11.90
N TYR A 76 2.87 2.00 -11.14
CA TYR A 76 3.15 0.79 -10.41
C TYR A 76 2.14 -0.28 -10.80
N LEU A 77 2.65 -1.46 -11.12
CA LEU A 77 1.86 -2.67 -11.21
C LEU A 77 1.85 -3.30 -9.82
N VAL A 78 0.65 -3.50 -9.28
CA VAL A 78 0.40 -4.16 -8.00
C VAL A 78 -0.38 -5.43 -8.30
N ASP A 79 0.30 -6.57 -8.18
CA ASP A 79 -0.30 -7.89 -8.31
C ASP A 79 -0.75 -8.38 -6.94
N ILE A 80 -2.04 -8.65 -6.82
CA ILE A 80 -2.71 -8.86 -5.56
C ILE A 80 -3.61 -10.08 -5.66
N ALA A 81 -3.54 -10.94 -4.65
CA ALA A 81 -4.56 -11.94 -4.40
C ALA A 81 -5.40 -11.49 -3.21
N TYR A 82 -6.72 -11.63 -3.28
CA TYR A 82 -7.58 -11.43 -2.12
C TYR A 82 -8.56 -12.59 -1.95
N TYR A 83 -8.89 -12.85 -0.69
CA TYR A 83 -9.88 -13.84 -0.32
C TYR A 83 -11.24 -13.21 -0.10
N SER A 84 -12.28 -13.84 -0.63
CA SER A 84 -13.69 -13.56 -0.34
C SER A 84 -14.44 -14.85 -0.06
N GLN A 85 -15.45 -14.79 0.82
CA GLN A 85 -16.29 -15.96 1.10
C GLN A 85 -17.09 -16.42 -0.13
N ARG A 86 -17.39 -15.51 -1.06
CA ARG A 86 -18.22 -15.79 -2.25
C ARG A 86 -17.44 -16.49 -3.36
N CYS A 87 -16.20 -16.08 -3.60
CA CYS A 87 -15.43 -16.51 -4.79
C CYS A 87 -14.08 -17.15 -4.42
N GLY A 88 -13.79 -17.34 -3.14
CA GLY A 88 -12.49 -17.83 -2.67
C GLY A 88 -11.37 -16.84 -2.96
N PHE A 89 -10.22 -17.36 -3.43
CA PHE A 89 -9.05 -16.56 -3.79
C PHE A 89 -9.16 -16.05 -5.23
N THR A 90 -9.18 -14.73 -5.38
CA THR A 90 -9.16 -14.06 -6.68
C THR A 90 -7.85 -13.30 -6.83
N ARG A 91 -7.06 -13.63 -7.85
CA ARG A 91 -5.87 -12.86 -8.25
C ARG A 91 -6.27 -11.75 -9.20
N MET A 92 -5.72 -10.56 -8.99
CA MET A 92 -5.97 -9.41 -9.81
C MET A 92 -4.73 -8.54 -9.91
N VAL A 93 -4.40 -8.17 -11.14
CA VAL A 93 -3.37 -7.16 -11.41
C VAL A 93 -4.05 -5.80 -11.57
N LYS A 94 -3.67 -4.86 -10.72
CA LYS A 94 -4.09 -3.46 -10.80
C LYS A 94 -2.89 -2.56 -10.99
N GLU A 95 -3.07 -1.53 -11.76
CA GLU A 95 -2.07 -0.50 -11.98
C GLU A 95 -2.48 0.73 -11.16
N PHE A 96 -1.50 1.46 -10.62
CA PHE A 96 -1.70 2.70 -9.88
C PHE A 96 -0.61 3.71 -10.23
N ARG A 97 -0.93 5.00 -10.20
CA ARG A 97 0.04 6.08 -10.37
C ARG A 97 0.29 6.73 -9.01
N ASP A 98 1.52 6.66 -8.53
CA ASP A 98 1.91 7.21 -7.24
C ASP A 98 3.41 7.58 -7.22
N VAL A 99 3.88 8.21 -6.15
CA VAL A 99 5.28 8.58 -5.95
C VAL A 99 6.13 7.48 -5.29
N SER A 100 5.49 6.50 -4.66
CA SER A 100 6.14 5.43 -3.87
C SER A 100 5.45 4.08 -4.05
N LYS A 101 6.18 2.97 -3.82
CA LYS A 101 5.58 1.62 -3.78
C LYS A 101 4.57 1.53 -2.64
N ALA A 102 4.91 2.05 -1.47
CA ALA A 102 4.04 2.04 -0.29
C ALA A 102 2.72 2.79 -0.52
N GLY A 103 2.78 3.93 -1.23
CA GLY A 103 1.61 4.68 -1.67
C GLY A 103 0.74 3.87 -2.63
N ALA A 104 1.31 3.33 -3.70
CA ALA A 104 0.56 2.54 -4.69
C ALA A 104 -0.14 1.33 -4.04
N VAL A 105 0.55 0.63 -3.14
CA VAL A 105 -0.04 -0.46 -2.38
C VAL A 105 -1.15 0.04 -1.45
N SER A 106 -0.95 1.15 -0.73
CA SER A 106 -1.99 1.73 0.13
C SER A 106 -3.24 2.08 -0.68
N GLN A 107 -3.09 2.69 -1.86
CA GLN A 107 -4.20 2.93 -2.79
C GLN A 107 -4.89 1.64 -3.19
N ALA A 108 -4.14 0.58 -3.48
CA ALA A 108 -4.69 -0.72 -3.83
C ALA A 108 -5.52 -1.34 -2.70
N TYR A 109 -5.07 -1.23 -1.45
CA TYR A 109 -5.85 -1.67 -0.29
C TYR A 109 -7.14 -0.87 -0.14
N HIS A 110 -7.12 0.46 -0.33
CA HIS A 110 -8.33 1.29 -0.30
C HIS A 110 -9.30 0.94 -1.44
N ASP A 111 -8.77 0.66 -2.63
CA ASP A 111 -9.54 0.28 -3.81
C ASP A 111 -10.21 -1.11 -3.65
N LEU A 112 -9.49 -2.08 -3.07
CA LEU A 112 -10.03 -3.39 -2.75
C LEU A 112 -11.05 -3.33 -1.60
N ALA A 113 -10.83 -2.47 -0.60
CA ALA A 113 -11.77 -2.26 0.48
C ALA A 113 -13.09 -1.64 -0.02
N SER A 114 -13.04 -0.71 -0.97
CA SER A 114 -14.24 -0.05 -1.50
C SER A 114 -15.00 -0.93 -2.50
N ARG A 115 -14.31 -1.51 -3.48
CA ARG A 115 -14.96 -2.27 -4.58
C ARG A 115 -15.31 -3.70 -4.19
N HIS A 116 -14.50 -4.33 -3.36
CA HIS A 116 -14.62 -5.76 -3.04
C HIS A 116 -14.83 -6.05 -1.55
N ARG A 117 -14.90 -5.01 -0.70
CA ARG A 117 -15.01 -5.13 0.77
C ARG A 117 -13.92 -6.01 1.38
N ALA A 118 -12.77 -6.09 0.72
CA ALA A 118 -11.65 -6.92 1.16
C ALA A 118 -10.89 -6.22 2.29
N ARG A 119 -10.74 -6.91 3.43
CA ARG A 119 -10.00 -6.43 4.59
C ARG A 119 -8.51 -6.71 4.45
N TYR A 120 -7.68 -5.97 5.20
CA TYR A 120 -6.22 -6.08 5.14
C TYR A 120 -5.69 -7.52 5.24
N HIS A 121 -6.20 -8.30 6.19
CA HIS A 121 -5.74 -9.68 6.42
C HIS A 121 -6.13 -10.66 5.30
N ASN A 122 -7.18 -10.36 4.53
CA ASN A 122 -7.63 -11.20 3.41
C ASN A 122 -6.90 -10.90 2.11
N ILE A 123 -6.05 -9.87 2.09
CA ILE A 123 -5.29 -9.44 0.92
C ILE A 123 -3.85 -9.94 1.07
N GLU A 124 -3.30 -10.49 0.00
CA GLU A 124 -1.91 -10.90 -0.16
C GLU A 124 -1.32 -10.20 -1.38
N LEU A 125 -0.18 -9.54 -1.19
CA LEU A 125 0.57 -8.98 -2.31
C LEU A 125 1.52 -10.03 -2.85
N LEU A 126 1.56 -10.13 -4.18
CA LEU A 126 2.41 -11.05 -4.91
C LEU A 126 3.64 -10.31 -5.45
N GLU A 127 3.41 -9.20 -6.15
CA GLU A 127 4.47 -8.42 -6.78
C GLU A 127 4.11 -6.93 -6.82
N VAL A 128 5.10 -6.07 -6.58
CA VAL A 128 4.99 -4.61 -6.75
C VAL A 128 6.19 -4.07 -7.51
N LYS A 129 5.95 -3.69 -8.76
CA LYS A 129 6.98 -3.17 -9.67
C LYS A 129 6.59 -1.82 -10.25
N SER A 130 7.56 -0.95 -10.44
CA SER A 130 7.38 0.26 -11.24
C SER A 130 7.44 -0.11 -12.72
N ILE A 131 6.46 0.34 -13.50
CA ILE A 131 6.37 0.06 -14.94
C ILE A 131 6.55 1.35 -15.76
N PRO A 132 7.17 1.28 -16.95
CA PRO A 132 7.25 2.41 -17.86
C PRO A 132 5.89 2.76 -18.47
N ASN A 133 5.77 3.96 -19.05
CA ASN A 133 4.50 4.47 -19.56
C ASN A 133 3.86 3.59 -20.65
N HIS A 134 4.65 2.91 -21.48
CA HIS A 134 4.16 2.08 -22.58
C HIS A 134 3.64 0.70 -22.15
N GLU A 135 3.99 0.24 -20.94
CA GLU A 135 3.52 -1.06 -20.40
C GLU A 135 2.16 -0.96 -19.69
N VAL A 136 1.70 0.25 -19.36
CA VAL A 136 0.43 0.51 -18.69
C VAL A 136 -0.72 0.15 -19.61
N ARG A 137 -1.57 -0.79 -19.19
CA ARG A 137 -2.73 -1.23 -19.98
C ARG A 137 -4.01 -0.46 -19.61
N ARG A 138 -4.07 0.16 -18.43
CA ARG A 138 -5.30 0.82 -17.94
C ARG A 138 -5.40 2.26 -18.48
N LEU A 139 -6.48 2.52 -19.23
CA LEU A 139 -6.76 3.84 -19.82
C LEU A 139 -6.78 4.97 -18.80
N ASN A 140 -7.39 4.71 -17.63
CA ASN A 140 -7.49 5.66 -16.51
C ASN A 140 -6.13 6.17 -15.99
N ILE A 141 -5.05 5.43 -16.24
CA ILE A 141 -3.69 5.83 -15.86
C ILE A 141 -2.95 6.40 -17.06
N SER A 142 -3.15 5.81 -18.24
CA SER A 142 -2.55 6.27 -19.49
C SER A 142 -2.85 7.73 -19.83
N GLN A 143 -4.03 8.24 -19.44
CA GLN A 143 -4.40 9.64 -19.63
C GLN A 143 -3.44 10.65 -18.94
N TYR A 144 -2.63 10.19 -17.97
CA TYR A 144 -1.65 11.02 -17.27
C TYR A 144 -0.23 10.98 -17.87
N HIS A 145 -0.06 10.31 -19.01
CA HIS A 145 1.24 10.18 -19.69
C HIS A 145 1.60 11.34 -20.65
N PRO A 146 0.66 12.02 -21.32
CA PRO A 146 1.00 13.14 -22.20
C PRO A 146 1.79 14.21 -21.44
N ALA A 147 2.92 14.66 -22.02
CA ALA A 147 3.77 15.66 -21.40
C ALA A 147 3.06 17.01 -21.24
N ASN A 148 2.18 17.34 -22.18
CA ASN A 148 1.43 18.61 -22.23
C ASN A 148 0.01 18.46 -21.65
N LEU A 149 -0.18 17.60 -20.64
CA LEU A 149 -1.47 17.44 -19.99
C LEU A 149 -1.83 18.70 -19.20
N SER A 150 -2.98 19.29 -19.52
CA SER A 150 -3.56 20.41 -18.79
C SER A 150 -5.04 20.15 -18.53
N PHE A 151 -5.52 20.45 -17.33
CA PHE A 151 -6.93 20.31 -16.97
C PHE A 151 -7.35 21.38 -15.94
N PRO A 152 -8.54 21.98 -16.08
CA PRO A 152 -9.05 22.96 -15.12
C PRO A 152 -9.57 22.27 -13.85
N LEU A 153 -9.50 22.99 -12.72
CA LEU A 153 -10.14 22.57 -11.46
C LEU A 153 -11.54 23.21 -11.37
N LEU A 154 -12.55 22.57 -11.97
CA LEU A 154 -13.90 23.14 -12.14
C LEU A 154 -14.66 23.36 -10.82
N GLN A 155 -14.90 22.30 -10.04
CA GLN A 155 -15.77 22.33 -8.85
C GLN A 155 -14.97 22.35 -7.54
N ARG A 156 -14.18 23.40 -7.32
CA ARG A 156 -13.34 23.52 -6.10
C ARG A 156 -14.18 23.87 -4.87
N ARG A 157 -14.10 23.04 -3.83
CA ARG A 157 -14.57 23.39 -2.48
C ARG A 157 -13.46 24.08 -1.69
N LEU A 158 -13.33 25.39 -1.83
CA LEU A 158 -12.37 26.19 -1.08
C LEU A 158 -12.83 26.31 0.38
N LYS A 159 -12.15 25.61 1.28
CA LYS A 159 -12.38 25.73 2.73
C LYS A 159 -11.43 26.78 3.30
N ALA A 160 -11.91 27.60 4.23
CA ALA A 160 -11.04 28.49 4.99
C ALA A 160 -9.99 27.69 5.79
N ALA A 161 -8.82 28.30 5.97
CA ALA A 161 -7.79 27.78 6.86
C ALA A 161 -8.39 27.60 8.27
N ARG A 162 -7.90 26.61 9.03
CA ARG A 162 -8.53 26.21 10.31
C ARG A 162 -8.74 27.39 11.27
N LYS A 163 -7.79 28.33 11.29
CA LYS A 163 -7.81 29.54 12.12
C LYS A 163 -8.92 30.53 11.74
N ASP A 164 -9.26 30.60 10.46
CA ASP A 164 -10.15 31.63 9.90
C ASP A 164 -11.55 31.08 9.58
N ARG A 165 -11.90 29.91 10.14
CA ARG A 165 -13.21 29.31 9.92
C ARG A 165 -14.25 30.04 10.74
N ALA A 166 -15.23 30.61 10.06
CA ALA A 166 -16.42 31.18 10.68
C ALA A 166 -17.62 30.24 10.49
N ILE A 167 -18.54 30.23 11.45
CA ILE A 167 -19.80 29.48 11.38
C ILE A 167 -20.77 30.23 10.46
N PHE A 168 -20.91 31.54 10.67
CA PHE A 168 -21.77 32.41 9.87
C PHE A 168 -20.96 33.50 9.17
N VAL A 169 -21.13 33.61 7.86
CA VAL A 169 -20.49 34.63 7.03
C VAL A 169 -21.58 35.45 6.35
N LYS A 170 -21.44 36.78 6.37
CA LYS A 170 -22.41 37.68 5.74
C LYS A 170 -22.37 37.50 4.22
N LYS A 171 -23.54 37.23 3.61
CA LYS A 171 -23.70 37.03 2.16
C LYS A 171 -23.04 38.17 1.37
N GLY A 172 -22.25 37.82 0.35
CA GLY A 172 -21.53 38.77 -0.48
C GLY A 172 -20.24 39.34 0.15
N THR A 173 -19.89 38.94 1.38
CA THR A 173 -18.65 39.39 2.04
C THR A 173 -17.91 38.20 2.66
N LYS A 174 -16.67 38.43 3.10
CA LYS A 174 -15.89 37.45 3.89
C LYS A 174 -15.97 37.73 5.39
N ARG A 175 -16.84 38.64 5.84
CA ARG A 175 -16.95 39.05 7.25
C ARG A 175 -17.69 37.98 8.04
N ALA A 176 -17.04 37.48 9.09
CA ALA A 176 -17.66 36.63 10.09
C ALA A 176 -18.72 37.44 10.87
N VAL A 177 -19.92 36.88 11.01
CA VAL A 177 -21.02 37.51 11.76
C VAL A 177 -20.96 37.12 13.24
N VAL A 178 -20.46 35.92 13.52
CA VAL A 178 -20.22 35.39 14.86
C VAL A 178 -18.76 34.96 14.89
N GLN A 179 -18.00 35.48 15.86
CA GLN A 179 -16.63 35.03 16.13
C GLN A 179 -16.65 33.67 16.83
#